data_AF-A0A2Z4ZF14-F1
#
_entry.id   AF-A0A2Z4ZF14-F1
#
_cell.length_a   1.000
_cell.length_b   1.000
_cell.length_c   1.000
_cell.angle_alpha   90.00
_cell.angle_beta   90.00
_cell.angle_gamma   90.00
#
_symmetry.space_group_name_H-M   'P 1'
#
loop_
_entity.id
_entity.type
_entity.pdbx_description
1 polymer ?
#
loop_
_entity_poly.entity_id
_entity_poly.type
_entity_poly.pdbx_seq_one_letter_code
_entity_poly.pdbx_strand_id
1 'polypeptide(L)' 'MITPIDTENLVKASQRASLLAADLRTLAQSADPFLAELAVEMLKVAAELEQKLKRLTTATSV' A
#
# COMPACT_ATOMS: atom_id res chain seq x y z
N MET A 1 24.89 1.13 2.80
CA MET A 1 24.69 2.48 2.24
C MET A 1 23.42 2.43 1.41
N ILE A 2 22.47 3.32 1.63
CA ILE A 2 21.24 3.41 0.83
C ILE A 2 21.62 4.13 -0.46
N THR A 3 21.35 3.51 -1.61
CA THR A 3 21.62 4.13 -2.91
C THR A 3 20.47 5.05 -3.32
N PRO A 4 20.70 6.02 -4.23
CA PRO A 4 19.61 6.83 -4.79
C PRO A 4 18.50 5.99 -5.44
N ILE A 5 18.87 4.85 -6.03
CA ILE A 5 17.94 3.90 -6.64
C ILE A 5 17.07 3.21 -5.56
N ASP A 6 17.64 2.86 -4.41
CA ASP A 6 16.88 2.29 -3.30
C ASP A 6 15.82 3.27 -2.79
N THR A 7 16.19 4.55 -2.63
CA THR A 7 15.27 5.61 -2.22
C THR A 7 14.16 5.81 -3.26
N GLU A 8 14.50 5.87 -4.55
CA GLU A 8 13.51 6.02 -5.62
C GLU A 8 12.53 4.83 -5.67
N ASN A 9 13.06 3.61 -5.57
CA ASN A 9 12.24 2.40 -5.55
C ASN A 9 11.30 2.36 -4.34
N LEU A 10 11.78 2.81 -3.18
CA LEU A 10 11.00 2.84 -1.96
C LEU A 10 9.86 3.86 -2.02
N VAL A 11 10.13 5.06 -2.55
CA VAL A 11 9.09 6.07 -2.80
C VAL A 11 8.04 5.54 -3.78
N LYS A 12 8.46 4.95 -4.90
CA LYS A 12 7.55 4.35 -5.89
C LYS A 12 6.70 3.23 -5.28
N ALA A 13 7.32 2.34 -4.50
CA ALA A 13 6.61 1.26 -3.82
C ALA A 13 5.57 1.81 -2.84
N SER A 14 5.94 2.80 -2.02
CA SER A 14 5.02 3.43 -1.07
C SER A 14 3.81 4.09 -1.76
N GLN A 15 4.03 4.77 -2.89
CA GLN A 15 2.95 5.38 -3.67
C GLN A 15 2.01 4.32 -4.26
N ARG A 16 2.57 3.26 -4.86
CA ARG A 16 1.78 2.16 -5.44
C ARG A 16 0.94 1.42 -4.39
N ALA A 17 1.50 1.17 -3.20
CA ALA A 17 0.76 0.56 -2.11
C ALA A 17 -0.41 1.43 -1.64
N SER A 18 -0.22 2.76 -1.60
CA SER A 18 -1.28 3.70 -1.25
C SER A 18 -2.43 3.71 -2.27
N LEU A 19 -2.09 3.72 -3.56
CA LEU A 19 -3.09 3.61 -4.65
C LEU A 19 -3.86 2.28 -4.56
N LEU A 20 -3.15 1.16 -4.40
CA LEU A 20 -3.77 -0.14 -4.25
C LEU A 20 -4.72 -0.21 -3.04
N ALA A 21 -4.31 0.35 -1.89
CA ALA A 21 -5.17 0.40 -0.71
C ALA A 21 -6.42 1.28 -0.94
N ALA A 22 -6.32 2.35 -1.73
CA ALA A 22 -7.48 3.17 -2.09
C ALA A 22 -8.46 2.42 -3.02
N ASP A 23 -7.94 1.73 -4.03
CA ASP A 23 -8.75 0.94 -4.97
C ASP A 23 -9.46 -0.21 -4.24
N LEU A 24 -8.74 -0.94 -3.37
CA LEU A 24 -9.32 -2.02 -2.57
C LEU A 24 -10.35 -1.52 -1.55
N ARG A 25 -10.16 -0.32 -0.98
CA ARG A 25 -11.16 0.32 -0.12
C ARG A 25 -12.44 0.65 -0.88
N THR A 26 -12.32 1.02 -2.16
CA THR A 26 -13.47 1.25 -3.04
C THR A 26 -14.16 -0.07 -3.38
N LEU A 27 -13.39 -1.12 -3.69
CA LEU A 27 -13.92 -2.44 -4.00
C LEU A 27 -14.60 -3.10 -2.78
N ALA A 28 -14.09 -2.84 -1.57
CA ALA A 28 -14.71 -3.28 -0.31
C ALA A 28 -16.11 -2.66 -0.07
N GLN A 29 -16.48 -1.62 -0.81
CA GLN A 29 -17.80 -1.00 -0.79
C GLN A 29 -18.69 -1.47 -1.94
N SER A 30 -18.28 -2.53 -2.68
CA SER A 30 -19.07 -3.11 -3.76
C SER A 30 -20.44 -3.59 -3.25
N ALA A 31 -21.46 -3.45 -4.11
CA ALA A 31 -22.78 -4.03 -3.86
C ALA A 31 -22.78 -5.56 -3.99
N ASP A 32 -21.79 -6.13 -4.69
CA ASP A 32 -21.57 -7.57 -4.73
C ASP A 32 -20.89 -8.03 -3.43
N PRO A 33 -21.55 -8.88 -2.61
CA PRO A 33 -21.03 -9.28 -1.30
C PRO A 33 -19.71 -10.06 -1.37
N PHE A 34 -19.52 -10.86 -2.42
CA PHE A 34 -18.32 -11.68 -2.61
C PHE A 34 -17.11 -10.80 -2.94
N LEU A 35 -17.29 -9.82 -3.83
CA LEU A 35 -16.25 -8.83 -4.13
C LEU A 35 -15.92 -7.97 -2.91
N ALA A 36 -16.94 -7.56 -2.13
CA ALA A 36 -16.73 -6.75 -0.94
C ALA A 36 -15.93 -7.51 0.13
N GLU A 37 -16.29 -8.77 0.41
CA GLU A 37 -15.61 -9.62 1.38
C GLU A 37 -14.13 -9.85 1.01
N LEU A 38 -13.87 -10.28 -0.22
CA LEU A 38 -12.49 -10.51 -0.69
C LEU A 38 -11.66 -9.23 -0.68
N ALA A 39 -12.26 -8.10 -1.07
CA ALA A 39 -11.57 -6.82 -1.06
C ALA A 39 -11.23 -6.34 0.36
N VAL A 40 -12.05 -6.64 1.37
CA VAL A 40 -11.72 -6.33 2.77
C VAL A 40 -10.48 -7.09 3.24
N GLU A 41 -10.34 -8.37 2.89
CA GLU A 41 -9.15 -9.15 3.22
C GLU A 41 -7.90 -8.60 2.55
N MET A 42 -7.98 -8.33 1.24
CA MET A 42 -6.88 -7.75 0.48
C MET A 42 -6.51 -6.34 0.97
N LEU A 43 -7.50 -5.53 1.35
CA LEU A 43 -7.30 -4.18 1.88
C LEU A 43 -6.46 -4.20 3.17
N LYS A 44 -6.67 -5.16 4.07
CA LYS A 44 -5.87 -5.29 5.30
C LYS A 44 -4.39 -5.49 4.97
N VAL A 45 -4.09 -6.39 4.04
CA VAL A 45 -2.71 -6.68 3.61
C VAL A 45 -2.09 -5.45 2.93
N ALA A 46 -2.84 -4.77 2.05
CA ALA A 46 -2.36 -3.58 1.36
C ALA A 46 -2.09 -2.40 2.33
N ALA A 47 -2.96 -2.21 3.33
CA ALA A 47 -2.80 -1.17 4.34
C ALA A 47 -1.58 -1.42 5.25
N GLU A 48 -1.35 -2.67 5.65
CA GLU A 48 -0.13 -3.03 6.39
C GLU A 48 1.15 -2.81 5.56
N LEU A 49 1.11 -3.17 4.28
CA LEU A 49 2.22 -2.95 3.36
C LEU A 49 2.51 -1.46 3.19
N GLU A 50 1.48 -0.65 2.97
CA GLU A 50 1.58 0.82 2.89
C GLU A 50 2.23 1.39 4.15
N GLN A 51 1.80 0.96 5.34
CA GLN A 51 2.37 1.42 6.60
C GLN A 51 3.85 1.03 6.75
N LYS A 52 4.21 -0.20 6.39
CA LYS A 52 5.60 -0.68 6.43
C LYS A 52 6.49 0.13 5.47
N LEU A 53 6.00 0.38 4.25
CA LEU A 53 6.71 1.18 3.25
C LEU A 53 6.87 2.64 3.69
N LYS A 54 5.83 3.28 4.25
CA LYS A 54 5.92 4.64 4.80
C LYS A 54 6.99 4.75 5.88
N ARG A 55 7.03 3.78 6.81
CA ARG A 55 8.05 3.73 7.88
C ARG A 55 9.46 3.59 7.31
N LEU A 56 9.64 2.75 6.30
CA LEU A 56 10.91 2.61 5.60
C LEU A 56 11.30 3.93 4.92
N THR A 57 10.40 4.56 4.16
CA THR A 57 10.67 5.84 3.49
C THR A 57 11.16 6.89 4.49
N THR A 58 10.46 7.04 5.63
CA THR A 58 10.88 7.95 6.71
C THR A 58 12.25 7.60 7.27
N ALA A 59 12.53 6.33 7.57
CA ALA A 59 13.82 5.90 8.12
C ALA A 59 15.01 6.10 7.16
N THR A 60 14.75 6.08 5.85
CA THR A 60 15.77 6.25 4.80
C THR A 60 15.94 7.68 4.30
N SER A 61 15.04 8.59 4.70
CA SER A 61 15.06 10.01 4.30
C SER A 61 15.67 10.93 5.39
N VAL A 62 16.21 10.35 6.46
CA VAL A 62 16.92 11.03 7.57
C VAL A 62 18.42 11.02 7.32
#